data_AF-A0A3Q8XE55-F1
#
_entry.id   AF-A0A3Q8XE55-F1
#
_cell.length_a   1.000
_cell.length_b   1.000
_cell.length_c   1.000
_cell.angle_alpha   90.00
_cell.angle_beta   90.00
_cell.angle_gamma   90.00
#
_symmetry.space_group_name_H-M   'P 1'
#
loop_
_entity.id
_entity.type
_entity.pdbx_description
1 polymer ?
#
loop_
_entity_poly.entity_id
_entity_poly.type
_entity_poly.pdbx_seq_one_letter_code
_entity_poly.pdbx_strand_id
1 'polypeptide(L)'
;MAQLQAQVDVVIIGGGQSALATAYFLKRKKVPFVILDDQSQAGGAWLHAWQSLHLFSPHTWSSLSGWMMPTTEHTYPTRNEVIEYLLAYEQRYQFPTIRPVHVDHIEQKDDYLDVYAGEQYWRAKAVVSATGTWSQPYIPHYEGHERFEGIQIHSAHYVNPEPFINKKVIVVGGGNSGAQILAEVSKVADTTWVTVTPPQFLSDDVDGRVLFLRATERLKAQQEGKVINQPVGGLGDIVMIDTVKEARERGVLHSREPFNAFEEHSVVWADGTTQAVDAVIWCTGFKASLNHLRSLDVVEPDQTVAVHNGRSMKVNNLWLVGYGEWTGMASATLIGVSRTARAAADEIAAYLTS
;
A
#
# COMPACT_ATOMS: atom_id res chain seq x y z
N MET A 1 3.22 24.20 25.36
CA MET A 1 2.74 22.91 25.88
C MET A 1 1.70 22.41 24.90
N ALA A 2 1.70 21.12 24.54
CA ALA A 2 0.66 20.59 23.66
C ALA A 2 -0.71 20.65 24.35
N GLN A 3 -1.76 20.92 23.56
CA GLN A 3 -3.13 21.08 24.01
C GLN A 3 -3.95 19.80 23.75
N LEU A 4 -4.56 19.27 24.81
CA LEU A 4 -5.48 18.14 24.71
C LEU A 4 -6.71 18.55 23.89
N GLN A 5 -6.94 17.89 22.76
CA GLN A 5 -8.11 18.11 21.92
C GLN A 5 -9.29 17.27 22.37
N ALA A 6 -9.08 15.99 22.65
CA ALA A 6 -10.10 15.09 23.18
C ALA A 6 -9.49 13.86 23.86
N GLN A 7 -10.25 13.30 24.79
CA GLN A 7 -10.05 11.94 25.30
C GLN A 7 -11.10 11.02 24.67
N VAL A 8 -10.66 9.97 24.00
CA VAL A 8 -11.51 9.04 23.24
C VAL A 8 -11.13 7.59 23.54
N ASP A 9 -12.03 6.66 23.24
CA ASP A 9 -11.70 5.24 23.42
C ASP A 9 -10.67 4.78 22.38
N VAL A 10 -10.84 5.18 21.11
CA VAL A 10 -9.93 4.79 20.01
C VAL A 10 -9.50 5.98 19.16
N VAL A 11 -8.20 6.10 18.89
CA VAL A 11 -7.68 6.93 17.79
C VAL A 11 -7.25 6.02 16.64
N ILE A 12 -7.73 6.30 15.42
CA ILE A 12 -7.26 5.67 14.19
C ILE A 12 -6.37 6.67 13.46
N ILE A 13 -5.11 6.29 13.20
CA ILE A 13 -4.12 7.12 12.51
C ILE A 13 -4.05 6.68 11.05
N GLY A 14 -4.30 7.63 10.15
CA GLY A 14 -4.54 7.43 8.72
C GLY A 14 -6.05 7.37 8.41
N GLY A 15 -6.43 7.88 7.24
CA GLY A 15 -7.81 7.96 6.74
C GLY A 15 -8.02 7.31 5.37
N GLY A 16 -7.15 6.35 5.02
CA GLY A 16 -7.28 5.52 3.84
C GLY A 16 -8.22 4.32 4.04
N GLN A 17 -8.24 3.41 3.06
CA GLN A 17 -9.15 2.25 3.04
C GLN A 17 -9.09 1.37 4.30
N SER A 18 -7.91 1.21 4.90
CA SER A 18 -7.70 0.40 6.11
C SER A 18 -8.34 1.03 7.35
N ALA A 19 -8.25 2.35 7.46
CA ALA A 19 -8.88 3.12 8.52
C ALA A 19 -10.41 3.09 8.38
N LEU A 20 -10.93 3.33 7.17
CA LEU A 20 -12.37 3.30 6.89
C LEU A 20 -12.98 1.91 7.14
N ALA A 21 -12.27 0.84 6.78
CA ALA A 21 -12.70 -0.53 7.08
C ALA A 21 -12.74 -0.78 8.60
N THR A 22 -11.76 -0.29 9.35
CA THR A 22 -11.71 -0.43 10.82
C THR A 22 -12.83 0.39 11.49
N ALA A 23 -12.99 1.63 11.07
CA ALA A 23 -14.05 2.54 11.52
C ALA A 23 -15.44 1.96 11.31
N TYR A 24 -15.70 1.29 10.18
CA TYR A 24 -16.96 0.59 9.93
C TYR A 24 -17.30 -0.44 11.02
N PHE A 25 -16.33 -1.27 11.42
CA PHE A 25 -16.56 -2.28 12.46
C PHE A 25 -16.64 -1.69 13.87
N LEU A 26 -15.81 -0.69 14.20
CA LEU A 26 -15.89 0.03 15.48
C LEU A 26 -17.26 0.73 15.63
N LYS A 27 -17.76 1.38 14.56
CA LYS A 27 -19.08 2.01 14.54
C LYS A 27 -20.19 1.01 14.80
N ARG A 28 -20.16 -0.17 14.19
CA ARG A 28 -21.13 -1.25 14.44
C ARG A 28 -21.11 -1.78 15.87
N LYS A 29 -19.94 -1.70 16.51
CA LYS A 29 -19.75 -2.07 17.92
C LYS A 29 -20.06 -0.94 18.90
N LYS A 30 -20.43 0.24 18.40
CA LYS A 30 -20.68 1.45 19.20
C LYS A 30 -19.49 1.87 20.05
N VAL A 31 -18.27 1.56 19.59
CA VAL A 31 -17.02 2.05 20.21
C VAL A 31 -16.78 3.48 19.71
N PRO A 32 -16.66 4.48 20.59
CA PRO A 32 -16.26 5.84 20.22
C PRO A 32 -14.84 5.87 19.62
N PHE A 33 -14.67 6.57 18.50
CA PHE A 33 -13.36 6.73 17.89
C PHE A 33 -13.24 8.09 17.19
N VAL A 34 -12.01 8.45 16.83
CA VAL A 34 -11.69 9.55 15.90
C VAL A 34 -10.68 9.04 14.87
N ILE A 35 -10.78 9.53 13.63
CA ILE A 35 -9.80 9.26 12.57
C ILE A 35 -8.96 10.53 12.35
N LEU A 36 -7.63 10.40 12.35
CA LEU A 36 -6.69 11.49 12.06
C LEU A 36 -5.98 11.17 10.74
N ASP A 37 -6.08 12.03 9.74
CA ASP A 37 -5.51 11.79 8.42
C ASP A 37 -4.79 13.04 7.88
N ASP A 38 -3.63 12.84 7.27
CA ASP A 38 -2.75 13.93 6.85
C ASP A 38 -3.06 14.46 5.44
N GLN A 39 -4.00 13.83 4.74
CA GLN A 39 -4.47 14.26 3.44
C GLN A 39 -5.48 15.42 3.56
N SER A 40 -5.61 16.21 2.50
CA SER A 40 -6.62 17.27 2.42
C SER A 40 -8.05 16.75 2.20
N GLN A 41 -8.19 15.52 1.70
CA GLN A 41 -9.47 14.89 1.41
C GLN A 41 -9.41 13.37 1.60
N ALA A 42 -10.57 12.71 1.60
CA ALA A 42 -10.65 11.25 1.60
C ALA A 42 -10.04 10.66 0.31
N GLY A 43 -9.49 9.45 0.42
CA GLY A 43 -8.85 8.73 -0.69
C GLY A 43 -7.52 8.09 -0.31
N GLY A 44 -6.85 8.59 0.73
CA GLY A 44 -5.55 8.06 1.17
C GLY A 44 -4.52 8.03 0.04
N ALA A 45 -3.76 6.94 -0.07
CA ALA A 45 -2.72 6.78 -1.09
C ALA A 45 -3.23 6.87 -2.55
N TRP A 46 -4.52 6.61 -2.80
CA TRP A 46 -5.10 6.69 -4.15
C TRP A 46 -5.04 8.11 -4.73
N LEU A 47 -4.98 9.13 -3.88
CA LEU A 47 -4.77 10.53 -4.27
C LEU A 47 -3.43 10.74 -4.99
N HIS A 48 -2.48 9.81 -4.86
CA HIS A 48 -1.13 9.93 -5.41
C HIS A 48 -0.83 8.90 -6.49
N ALA A 49 -1.78 8.01 -6.81
CA ALA A 49 -1.64 7.07 -7.92
C ALA A 49 -1.56 7.81 -9.27
N TRP A 50 -0.89 7.19 -10.24
CA TRP A 50 -0.81 7.73 -11.59
C TRP A 50 -2.18 7.80 -12.28
N GLN A 51 -2.31 8.69 -13.26
CA GLN A 51 -3.61 9.10 -13.79
C GLN A 51 -4.38 7.96 -14.45
N SER A 52 -3.68 7.09 -15.18
CA SER A 52 -4.26 5.96 -15.88
C SER A 52 -4.43 4.71 -15.02
N LEU A 53 -4.11 4.77 -13.72
CA LEU A 53 -4.20 3.59 -12.85
C LEU A 53 -5.62 3.04 -12.87
N HIS A 54 -5.72 1.75 -13.18
CA HIS A 54 -6.89 0.94 -12.95
C HIS A 54 -6.57 -0.13 -11.91
N LEU A 55 -7.58 -0.53 -11.18
CA LEU A 55 -7.50 -1.73 -10.38
C LEU A 55 -7.28 -2.96 -11.27
N PHE A 56 -6.97 -4.04 -10.60
CA PHE A 56 -6.63 -5.33 -11.17
C PHE A 56 -7.72 -6.36 -10.85
N SER A 57 -8.86 -5.92 -10.32
CA SER A 57 -10.03 -6.73 -10.01
C SER A 57 -11.30 -5.88 -10.12
N PRO A 58 -12.46 -6.48 -10.52
CA PRO A 58 -13.71 -5.75 -10.66
C PRO A 58 -14.19 -5.13 -9.33
N HIS A 59 -15.10 -4.16 -9.40
CA HIS A 59 -15.65 -3.45 -8.23
C HIS A 59 -16.15 -4.39 -7.11
N THR A 60 -16.76 -5.54 -7.46
CA THR A 60 -17.22 -6.57 -6.50
C THR A 60 -16.10 -7.19 -5.68
N TRP A 61 -14.87 -7.17 -6.19
CA TRP A 61 -13.65 -7.65 -5.53
C TRP A 61 -12.71 -6.53 -5.09
N SER A 62 -13.20 -5.31 -5.17
CA SER A 62 -12.51 -4.08 -4.79
C SER A 62 -13.36 -3.26 -3.82
N SER A 63 -14.19 -3.93 -3.02
CA SER A 63 -15.15 -3.31 -2.11
C SER A 63 -14.75 -3.47 -0.65
N LEU A 64 -14.94 -2.41 0.14
CA LEU A 64 -14.92 -2.49 1.60
C LEU A 64 -16.22 -3.10 2.13
N SER A 65 -16.20 -3.53 3.39
CA SER A 65 -17.37 -4.10 4.06
C SER A 65 -18.57 -3.14 4.12
N GLY A 66 -19.78 -3.69 4.03
CA GLY A 66 -21.03 -2.94 4.25
C GLY A 66 -21.60 -2.26 3.01
N TRP A 67 -20.82 -1.44 2.30
CA TRP A 67 -21.28 -0.78 1.08
C TRP A 67 -20.29 -1.04 -0.06
N MET A 68 -20.75 -1.77 -1.08
CA MET A 68 -19.94 -2.12 -2.24
C MET A 68 -19.59 -0.88 -3.07
N MET A 69 -18.42 -0.93 -3.70
CA MET A 69 -18.03 0.02 -4.72
C MET A 69 -19.06 -0.02 -5.87
N PRO A 70 -19.54 1.15 -6.35
CA PRO A 70 -20.43 1.23 -7.51
C PRO A 70 -19.88 0.48 -8.74
N THR A 71 -20.77 0.13 -9.67
CA THR A 71 -20.33 -0.41 -10.96
C THR A 71 -19.57 0.66 -11.73
N THR A 72 -18.57 0.21 -12.50
CA THR A 72 -17.76 1.05 -13.39
C THR A 72 -18.15 0.76 -14.84
N GLU A 73 -17.94 1.72 -15.75
CA GLU A 73 -18.11 1.52 -17.20
C GLU A 73 -17.00 0.62 -17.78
N HIS A 74 -15.83 0.58 -17.12
CA HIS A 74 -14.71 -0.27 -17.48
C HIS A 74 -14.79 -1.65 -16.80
N THR A 75 -13.95 -2.60 -17.21
CA THR A 75 -13.85 -3.90 -16.52
C THR A 75 -13.33 -3.73 -15.08
N TYR A 76 -12.38 -2.81 -14.89
CA TYR A 76 -11.75 -2.55 -13.60
C TYR A 76 -11.92 -1.08 -13.19
N PRO A 77 -12.21 -0.80 -11.91
CA PRO A 77 -12.34 0.58 -11.45
C PRO A 77 -11.06 1.40 -11.67
N THR A 78 -11.23 2.64 -12.09
CA THR A 78 -10.19 3.66 -12.21
C THR A 78 -9.74 4.16 -10.83
N ARG A 79 -8.57 4.80 -10.78
CA ARG A 79 -8.11 5.58 -9.61
C ARG A 79 -9.18 6.52 -9.07
N ASN A 80 -9.84 7.29 -9.94
CA ASN A 80 -10.81 8.30 -9.53
C ASN A 80 -12.07 7.67 -8.94
N GLU A 81 -12.57 6.58 -9.52
CA GLU A 81 -13.71 5.84 -8.96
C GLU A 81 -13.39 5.27 -7.57
N VAL A 82 -12.15 4.88 -7.30
CA VAL A 82 -11.73 4.47 -5.95
C VAL A 82 -11.74 5.65 -4.98
N ILE A 83 -11.20 6.81 -5.38
CA ILE A 83 -11.22 8.03 -4.56
C ILE A 83 -12.66 8.44 -4.23
N GLU A 84 -13.53 8.49 -5.24
CA GLU A 84 -14.95 8.81 -5.11
C GLU A 84 -15.67 7.81 -4.20
N TYR A 85 -15.38 6.52 -4.36
CA TYR A 85 -15.92 5.48 -3.50
C TYR A 85 -15.52 5.68 -2.03
N LEU A 86 -14.23 5.93 -1.73
CA LEU A 86 -13.77 6.12 -0.35
C LEU A 86 -14.34 7.40 0.27
N LEU A 87 -14.43 8.48 -0.50
CA LEU A 87 -15.09 9.72 -0.09
C LEU A 87 -16.57 9.48 0.25
N ALA A 88 -17.31 8.85 -0.66
CA ALA A 88 -18.72 8.54 -0.45
C ALA A 88 -18.92 7.52 0.69
N TYR A 89 -17.99 6.59 0.89
CA TYR A 89 -18.03 5.62 1.98
C TYR A 89 -17.87 6.31 3.33
N GLU A 90 -16.90 7.22 3.46
CA GLU A 90 -16.69 8.02 4.65
C GLU A 90 -17.92 8.88 4.99
N GLN A 91 -18.50 9.56 3.98
CA GLN A 91 -19.72 10.37 4.14
C GLN A 91 -20.94 9.52 4.51
N ARG A 92 -21.14 8.39 3.83
CA ARG A 92 -22.25 7.46 4.07
C ARG A 92 -22.30 7.00 5.52
N TYR A 93 -21.14 6.69 6.08
CA TYR A 93 -21.04 6.25 7.47
C TYR A 93 -20.74 7.38 8.45
N GLN A 94 -20.66 8.64 8.02
CA GLN A 94 -20.44 9.81 8.89
C GLN A 94 -19.32 9.56 9.91
N PHE A 95 -18.15 9.13 9.44
CA PHE A 95 -17.04 8.87 10.34
C PHE A 95 -16.48 10.19 10.90
N PRO A 96 -16.14 10.24 12.20
CA PRO A 96 -15.54 11.41 12.82
C PRO A 96 -14.06 11.54 12.40
N THR A 97 -13.83 12.06 11.21
CA THR A 97 -12.48 12.25 10.65
C THR A 97 -12.05 13.71 10.76
N ILE A 98 -10.81 13.93 11.19
CA ILE A 98 -10.17 15.25 11.26
C ILE A 98 -9.05 15.29 10.22
N ARG A 99 -9.11 16.29 9.33
CA ARG A 99 -8.14 16.55 8.28
C ARG A 99 -7.85 18.06 8.16
N PRO A 100 -6.64 18.45 7.74
CA PRO A 100 -5.43 17.63 7.71
C PRO A 100 -4.81 17.52 9.12
N VAL A 101 -4.43 16.31 9.55
CA VAL A 101 -3.70 16.06 10.81
C VAL A 101 -2.57 15.07 10.54
N HIS A 102 -1.34 15.57 10.56
CA HIS A 102 -0.14 14.72 10.53
C HIS A 102 0.23 14.34 11.97
N VAL A 103 0.14 13.05 12.29
CA VAL A 103 0.56 12.55 13.61
C VAL A 103 2.07 12.37 13.61
N ASP A 104 2.74 13.10 14.50
CA ASP A 104 4.19 13.12 14.60
C ASP A 104 4.72 11.92 15.39
N HIS A 105 4.12 11.66 16.56
CA HIS A 105 4.54 10.60 17.47
C HIS A 105 3.45 10.20 18.46
N ILE A 106 3.67 9.08 19.15
CA ILE A 106 2.81 8.59 20.24
C ILE A 106 3.62 8.43 21.51
N GLU A 107 3.08 8.83 22.65
CA GLU A 107 3.65 8.52 23.96
C GLU A 107 2.72 7.64 24.77
N GLN A 108 3.28 6.65 25.46
CA GLN A 108 2.53 5.91 26.46
C GLN A 108 2.52 6.69 27.79
N LYS A 109 1.32 6.97 28.31
CA LYS A 109 1.09 7.61 29.61
C LYS A 109 0.08 6.79 30.40
N ASP A 110 0.54 6.11 31.44
CA ASP A 110 -0.27 5.18 32.22
C ASP A 110 -0.95 4.14 31.29
N ASP A 111 -2.27 4.02 31.35
CA ASP A 111 -3.07 3.11 30.52
C ASP A 111 -3.52 3.74 29.18
N TYR A 112 -2.99 4.91 28.82
CA TYR A 112 -3.35 5.66 27.62
C TYR A 112 -2.17 5.80 26.65
N LEU A 113 -2.52 6.05 25.39
CA LEU A 113 -1.63 6.52 24.34
C LEU A 113 -2.00 7.96 24.00
N ASP A 114 -1.07 8.89 24.22
CA ASP A 114 -1.19 10.28 23.78
C ASP A 114 -0.63 10.38 22.35
N VAL A 115 -1.51 10.74 21.40
CA VAL A 115 -1.23 10.84 19.97
C VAL A 115 -1.01 12.31 19.62
N TYR A 116 0.22 12.69 19.29
CA TYR A 116 0.63 14.08 19.08
C TYR A 116 0.63 14.48 17.60
N ALA A 117 0.16 15.69 17.32
CA ALA A 117 0.24 16.36 16.02
C ALA A 117 0.51 17.86 16.25
N GLY A 118 1.78 18.26 16.13
CA GLY A 118 2.25 19.60 16.47
C GLY A 118 1.95 19.97 17.91
N GLU A 119 1.20 21.07 18.10
CA GLU A 119 0.80 21.55 19.41
C GLU A 119 -0.51 20.92 19.93
N GLN A 120 -1.05 19.91 19.24
CA GLN A 120 -2.30 19.24 19.59
C GLN A 120 -2.03 17.78 19.96
N TYR A 121 -2.84 17.22 20.86
CA TYR A 121 -2.84 15.77 21.08
C TYR A 121 -4.20 15.21 21.44
N TRP A 122 -4.38 13.92 21.16
CA TRP A 122 -5.54 13.12 21.54
C TRP A 122 -5.11 12.04 22.50
N ARG A 123 -5.85 11.87 23.58
CA ARG A 123 -5.62 10.80 24.55
C ARG A 123 -6.54 9.62 24.24
N ALA A 124 -5.97 8.46 23.96
CA ALA A 124 -6.71 7.28 23.54
C ALA A 124 -6.46 6.09 24.48
N LYS A 125 -7.50 5.31 24.78
CA LYS A 125 -7.32 4.02 25.46
C LYS A 125 -6.68 2.99 24.53
N ALA A 126 -7.01 3.05 23.24
CA ALA A 126 -6.44 2.22 22.19
C ALA A 126 -6.10 3.05 20.93
N VAL A 127 -5.06 2.64 20.20
CA VAL A 127 -4.68 3.25 18.93
C VAL A 127 -4.66 2.20 17.83
N VAL A 128 -5.20 2.56 16.66
CA VAL A 128 -5.04 1.80 15.42
C VAL A 128 -4.19 2.59 14.46
N SER A 129 -3.04 2.04 14.09
CA SER A 129 -2.20 2.53 13.02
C SER A 129 -2.66 1.95 11.68
N ALA A 130 -3.07 2.81 10.74
CA ALA A 130 -3.62 2.44 9.44
C ALA A 130 -3.10 3.36 8.31
N THR A 131 -1.84 3.80 8.44
CA THR A 131 -1.18 4.82 7.59
C THR A 131 -0.61 4.28 6.28
N GLY A 132 -0.72 2.97 6.03
CA GLY A 132 -0.30 2.34 4.78
C GLY A 132 1.21 2.47 4.50
N THR A 133 1.58 2.48 3.23
CA THR A 133 2.98 2.36 2.78
C THR A 133 3.45 3.46 1.84
N TRP A 134 2.53 4.15 1.15
CA TRP A 134 2.85 5.08 0.05
C TRP A 134 3.89 6.16 0.41
N SER A 135 3.85 6.72 1.61
CA SER A 135 4.77 7.78 2.04
C SER A 135 6.19 7.28 2.37
N GLN A 136 6.47 5.99 2.24
CA GLN A 136 7.77 5.37 2.45
C GLN A 136 8.22 4.58 1.21
N PRO A 137 8.47 5.24 0.06
CA PRO A 137 8.99 4.57 -1.13
C PRO A 137 10.33 3.91 -0.82
N TYR A 138 10.54 2.71 -1.36
CA TYR A 138 11.79 1.97 -1.19
C TYR A 138 12.57 1.99 -2.48
N ILE A 139 13.78 2.56 -2.46
CA ILE A 139 14.75 2.48 -3.54
C ILE A 139 15.94 1.65 -3.04
N PRO A 140 16.26 0.50 -3.67
CA PRO A 140 17.46 -0.26 -3.33
C PRO A 140 18.72 0.54 -3.64
N HIS A 141 19.78 0.32 -2.85
CA HIS A 141 21.07 0.95 -3.11
C HIS A 141 21.71 0.38 -4.37
N TYR A 142 22.13 1.26 -5.28
CA TYR A 142 22.98 0.95 -6.43
C TYR A 142 24.22 1.84 -6.37
N GLU A 143 25.38 1.28 -6.65
CA GLU A 143 26.62 2.05 -6.69
C GLU A 143 26.53 3.16 -7.74
N GLY A 144 27.00 4.37 -7.42
CA GLY A 144 27.05 5.49 -8.36
C GLY A 144 25.73 6.20 -8.63
N HIS A 145 24.62 5.80 -7.99
CA HIS A 145 23.29 6.39 -8.22
C HIS A 145 23.25 7.91 -7.94
N GLU A 146 24.13 8.39 -7.07
CA GLU A 146 24.31 9.80 -6.71
C GLU A 146 24.98 10.63 -7.81
N ARG A 147 25.67 9.98 -8.74
CA ARG A 147 26.33 10.61 -9.90
C ARG A 147 25.45 10.61 -11.14
N PHE A 148 24.37 9.83 -11.16
CA PHE A 148 23.49 9.74 -12.31
C PHE A 148 22.75 11.07 -12.51
N GLU A 149 22.97 11.72 -13.65
CA GLU A 149 22.41 13.04 -13.97
C GLU A 149 21.01 12.95 -14.61
N GLY A 150 20.56 11.74 -14.94
CA GLY A 150 19.23 11.51 -15.49
C GLY A 150 18.12 11.57 -14.44
N ILE A 151 16.88 11.42 -14.91
CA ILE A 151 15.69 11.48 -14.04
C ILE A 151 15.64 10.21 -13.18
N GLN A 152 15.51 10.35 -11.87
CA GLN A 152 15.19 9.24 -10.98
C GLN A 152 13.86 9.53 -10.29
N ILE A 153 12.89 8.63 -10.44
CA ILE A 153 11.58 8.79 -9.82
C ILE A 153 11.06 7.46 -9.30
N HIS A 154 10.45 7.46 -8.12
CA HIS A 154 9.74 6.29 -7.63
C HIS A 154 8.31 6.25 -8.20
N SER A 155 7.74 5.06 -8.35
CA SER A 155 6.33 4.85 -8.75
C SER A 155 5.32 5.59 -7.87
N ALA A 156 5.72 5.98 -6.65
CA ALA A 156 4.96 6.84 -5.73
C ALA A 156 4.68 8.26 -6.27
N HIS A 157 5.53 8.71 -7.19
CA HIS A 157 5.54 10.05 -7.76
C HIS A 157 5.36 10.03 -9.29
N TYR A 158 5.24 8.85 -9.89
CA TYR A 158 4.89 8.70 -11.29
C TYR A 158 3.44 9.16 -11.50
N VAL A 159 3.21 10.08 -12.45
CA VAL A 159 1.88 10.65 -12.72
C VAL A 159 1.38 10.24 -14.10
N ASN A 160 2.21 10.39 -15.13
CA ASN A 160 1.89 10.13 -16.53
C ASN A 160 3.20 9.93 -17.33
N PRO A 161 3.15 9.50 -18.61
CA PRO A 161 4.34 9.17 -19.37
C PRO A 161 4.98 10.39 -20.08
N GLU A 162 4.37 11.57 -20.00
CA GLU A 162 4.78 12.76 -20.77
C GLU A 162 6.25 13.17 -20.54
N PRO A 163 6.80 13.15 -19.30
CA PRO A 163 8.21 13.48 -19.08
C PRO A 163 9.21 12.52 -19.76
N PHE A 164 8.73 11.36 -20.23
CA PHE A 164 9.55 10.27 -20.74
C PHE A 164 9.51 10.14 -22.27
N ILE A 165 8.79 11.02 -22.97
CA ILE A 165 8.69 11.00 -24.43
C ILE A 165 10.09 11.05 -25.08
N ASN A 166 10.37 10.10 -25.97
CA ASN A 166 11.61 9.91 -26.71
C ASN A 166 12.87 9.70 -25.84
N LYS A 167 12.70 9.24 -24.59
CA LYS A 167 13.81 8.91 -23.68
C LYS A 167 14.15 7.41 -23.67
N LYS A 168 15.35 7.08 -23.21
CA LYS A 168 15.75 5.74 -22.77
C LYS A 168 15.41 5.58 -21.29
N VAL A 169 14.46 4.71 -20.97
CA VAL A 169 13.90 4.58 -19.62
C VAL A 169 14.12 3.17 -19.09
N ILE A 170 14.66 3.07 -17.88
CA ILE A 170 14.72 1.83 -17.14
C ILE A 170 13.57 1.80 -16.12
N VAL A 171 12.70 0.80 -16.21
CA VAL A 171 11.70 0.51 -15.17
C VAL A 171 12.25 -0.60 -14.28
N VAL A 172 12.38 -0.36 -12.97
CA VAL A 172 12.96 -1.34 -12.02
C VAL A 172 11.87 -1.88 -11.10
N GLY A 173 11.64 -3.18 -11.10
CA GLY A 173 10.67 -3.86 -10.23
C GLY A 173 9.66 -4.70 -11.01
N GLY A 174 9.40 -5.93 -10.54
CA GLY A 174 8.66 -6.96 -11.29
C GLY A 174 7.20 -7.18 -10.91
N GLY A 175 6.64 -6.38 -10.01
CA GLY A 175 5.23 -6.50 -9.61
C GLY A 175 4.25 -5.80 -10.56
N ASN A 176 2.97 -5.79 -10.17
CA ASN A 176 1.89 -5.13 -10.94
C ASN A 176 2.21 -3.67 -11.30
N SER A 177 2.78 -2.87 -10.38
CA SER A 177 3.17 -1.48 -10.68
C SER A 177 4.24 -1.39 -11.78
N GLY A 178 5.26 -2.25 -11.74
CA GLY A 178 6.31 -2.27 -12.76
C GLY A 178 5.77 -2.62 -14.14
N ALA A 179 4.92 -3.65 -14.23
CA ALA A 179 4.30 -4.05 -15.48
C ALA A 179 3.36 -2.98 -16.06
N GLN A 180 2.54 -2.33 -15.22
CA GLN A 180 1.60 -1.29 -15.67
C GLN A 180 2.31 -0.01 -16.11
N ILE A 181 3.31 0.45 -15.35
CA ILE A 181 4.10 1.63 -15.70
C ILE A 181 4.93 1.36 -16.96
N LEU A 182 5.56 0.19 -17.08
CA LEU A 182 6.25 -0.23 -18.30
C LEU A 182 5.31 -0.24 -19.51
N ALA A 183 4.11 -0.82 -19.35
CA ALA A 183 3.11 -0.89 -20.41
C ALA A 183 2.76 0.51 -20.94
N GLU A 184 2.64 1.50 -20.06
CA GLU A 184 2.35 2.88 -20.43
C GLU A 184 3.56 3.61 -21.03
N VAL A 185 4.71 3.61 -20.35
CA VAL A 185 5.90 4.37 -20.75
C VAL A 185 6.49 3.86 -22.05
N SER A 186 6.44 2.56 -22.30
CA SER A 186 6.92 1.93 -23.55
C SER A 186 6.15 2.36 -24.80
N LYS A 187 5.04 3.10 -24.67
CA LYS A 187 4.34 3.71 -25.82
C LYS A 187 5.03 4.96 -26.33
N VAL A 188 5.85 5.60 -25.51
CA VAL A 188 6.46 6.91 -25.81
C VAL A 188 7.98 6.93 -25.64
N ALA A 189 8.57 5.87 -25.08
CA ALA A 189 9.97 5.79 -24.71
C ALA A 189 10.59 4.44 -25.10
N ASP A 190 11.92 4.41 -25.26
CA ASP A 190 12.69 3.18 -25.38
C ASP A 190 12.91 2.59 -23.99
N THR A 191 12.27 1.45 -23.68
CA THR A 191 12.21 0.94 -22.32
C THR A 191 13.01 -0.33 -22.12
N THR A 192 13.73 -0.41 -20.99
CA THR A 192 14.29 -1.65 -20.45
C THR A 192 13.62 -1.96 -19.12
N TRP A 193 13.13 -3.19 -18.95
CA TRP A 193 12.54 -3.63 -17.70
C TRP A 193 13.53 -4.46 -16.89
N VAL A 194 13.74 -4.11 -15.63
CA VAL A 194 14.69 -4.76 -14.74
C VAL A 194 13.96 -5.41 -13.59
N THR A 195 14.18 -6.71 -13.39
CA THR A 195 13.53 -7.50 -12.34
C THR A 195 14.53 -8.44 -11.68
N VAL A 196 14.45 -8.58 -10.35
CA VAL A 196 15.31 -9.53 -9.59
C VAL A 196 15.01 -10.99 -9.95
N THR A 197 13.73 -11.30 -10.12
CA THR A 197 13.25 -12.63 -10.54
C THR A 197 12.41 -12.48 -11.80
N PRO A 198 12.45 -13.44 -12.75
CA PRO A 198 11.61 -13.40 -13.93
C PRO A 198 10.13 -13.20 -13.57
N PRO A 199 9.45 -12.19 -14.16
CA PRO A 199 8.08 -11.85 -13.84
C PRO A 199 7.14 -13.02 -14.14
N GLN A 200 6.21 -13.27 -13.21
CA GLN A 200 5.17 -14.28 -13.37
C GLN A 200 3.86 -13.58 -13.74
N PHE A 201 3.22 -14.03 -14.80
CA PHE A 201 1.95 -13.49 -15.28
C PHE A 201 0.83 -14.47 -15.00
N LEU A 202 -0.30 -13.96 -14.53
CA LEU A 202 -1.53 -14.75 -14.50
C LEU A 202 -2.06 -14.98 -15.92
N SER A 203 -2.95 -15.96 -16.07
CA SER A 203 -3.66 -16.21 -17.32
C SER A 203 -4.52 -15.01 -17.73
N ASP A 204 -4.75 -14.84 -19.02
CA ASP A 204 -5.49 -13.69 -19.58
C ASP A 204 -6.97 -13.65 -19.18
N ASP A 205 -7.54 -14.81 -18.87
CA ASP A 205 -8.93 -15.01 -18.48
C ASP A 205 -9.18 -14.85 -16.97
N VAL A 206 -8.13 -14.56 -16.20
CA VAL A 206 -8.23 -14.32 -14.76
C VAL A 206 -7.81 -12.90 -14.39
N ASP A 207 -8.37 -12.42 -13.29
CA ASP A 207 -8.05 -11.13 -12.70
C ASP A 207 -7.48 -11.32 -11.27
N GLY A 208 -7.31 -10.22 -10.55
CA GLY A 208 -6.79 -10.19 -9.19
C GLY A 208 -7.62 -10.97 -8.17
N ARG A 209 -8.83 -11.44 -8.51
CA ARG A 209 -9.62 -12.34 -7.64
C ARG A 209 -8.84 -13.60 -7.29
N VAL A 210 -8.07 -14.13 -8.24
CA VAL A 210 -7.25 -15.34 -8.03
C VAL A 210 -6.22 -15.11 -6.92
N LEU A 211 -5.63 -13.92 -6.87
CA LEU A 211 -4.68 -13.55 -5.83
C LEU A 211 -5.33 -13.55 -4.45
N PHE A 212 -6.56 -13.04 -4.34
CA PHE A 212 -7.32 -13.07 -3.09
C PHE A 212 -7.77 -14.48 -2.69
N LEU A 213 -8.22 -15.30 -3.65
CA LEU A 213 -8.60 -16.69 -3.40
C LEU A 213 -7.41 -17.50 -2.88
N ARG A 214 -6.23 -17.38 -3.52
CA ARG A 214 -4.98 -18.00 -3.06
C ARG A 214 -4.61 -17.53 -1.64
N ALA A 215 -4.72 -16.24 -1.34
CA ALA A 215 -4.46 -15.71 -0.01
C ALA A 215 -5.46 -16.27 1.05
N THR A 216 -6.71 -16.48 0.66
CA THR A 216 -7.75 -17.07 1.53
C THR A 216 -7.50 -18.56 1.78
N GLU A 217 -7.12 -19.31 0.74
CA GLU A 217 -6.77 -20.73 0.87
C GLU A 217 -5.55 -20.95 1.76
N ARG A 218 -4.49 -20.13 1.58
CA ARG A 218 -3.31 -20.17 2.46
C ARG A 218 -3.65 -19.96 3.92
N LEU A 219 -4.49 -18.97 4.21
CA LEU A 219 -4.91 -18.71 5.59
C LEU A 219 -5.69 -19.89 6.17
N LYS A 220 -6.64 -20.46 5.41
CA LYS A 220 -7.40 -21.64 5.85
C LYS A 220 -6.47 -22.81 6.16
N ALA A 221 -5.51 -23.08 5.28
CA ALA A 221 -4.55 -24.15 5.53
C ALA A 221 -3.67 -23.88 6.75
N GLN A 222 -3.19 -22.66 6.96
CA GLN A 222 -2.45 -22.28 8.16
C GLN A 222 -3.27 -22.50 9.43
N GLN A 223 -4.55 -22.09 9.42
CA GLN A 223 -5.48 -22.31 10.55
C GLN A 223 -5.76 -23.79 10.81
N GLU A 224 -5.77 -24.61 9.75
CA GLU A 224 -5.94 -26.06 9.83
C GLU A 224 -4.64 -26.83 10.09
N GLY A 225 -3.51 -26.14 10.28
CA GLY A 225 -2.19 -26.77 10.46
C GLY A 225 -1.66 -27.51 9.22
N LYS A 226 -2.22 -27.23 8.04
CA LYS A 226 -1.84 -27.84 6.76
C LYS A 226 -0.79 -26.97 6.05
N VAL A 227 0.23 -27.61 5.51
CA VAL A 227 1.19 -26.98 4.59
C VAL A 227 0.69 -27.18 3.16
N ILE A 228 0.35 -26.10 2.46
CA ILE A 228 0.02 -26.19 1.03
C ILE A 228 1.33 -26.20 0.23
N ASN A 229 1.66 -27.34 -0.38
CA ASN A 229 2.66 -27.43 -1.46
C ASN A 229 2.00 -26.98 -2.78
N GLN A 230 1.81 -25.68 -2.99
CA GLN A 230 1.37 -25.11 -4.27
C GLN A 230 2.52 -24.30 -4.89
N PRO A 231 2.56 -24.17 -6.24
CA PRO A 231 3.73 -23.61 -6.94
C PRO A 231 4.04 -22.17 -6.51
N VAL A 232 5.29 -21.78 -6.75
CA VAL A 232 5.81 -20.42 -6.56
C VAL A 232 4.90 -19.43 -7.28
N GLY A 233 4.22 -18.58 -6.53
CA GLY A 233 3.33 -17.53 -7.05
C GLY A 233 2.60 -16.83 -5.90
N GLY A 234 2.73 -15.52 -5.77
CA GLY A 234 2.27 -14.74 -4.61
C GLY A 234 1.19 -13.73 -4.97
N LEU A 235 0.86 -12.81 -4.05
CA LEU A 235 0.11 -11.58 -4.39
C LEU A 235 0.88 -10.71 -5.41
N GLY A 236 2.16 -11.01 -5.65
CA GLY A 236 3.02 -10.31 -6.59
C GLY A 236 2.91 -10.76 -8.04
N ASP A 237 2.19 -11.84 -8.35
CA ASP A 237 1.97 -12.26 -9.74
C ASP A 237 1.22 -11.14 -10.50
N ILE A 238 1.65 -10.87 -11.74
CA ILE A 238 1.14 -9.76 -12.54
C ILE A 238 -0.20 -10.16 -13.14
N VAL A 239 -1.21 -9.32 -12.90
CA VAL A 239 -2.52 -9.48 -13.54
C VAL A 239 -2.47 -8.89 -14.96
N MET A 240 -2.94 -9.68 -15.92
CA MET A 240 -3.05 -9.29 -17.32
C MET A 240 -4.26 -8.37 -17.55
N ILE A 241 -4.20 -7.15 -17.00
CA ILE A 241 -5.16 -6.10 -17.36
C ILE A 241 -4.94 -5.66 -18.81
N ASP A 242 -5.91 -4.96 -19.40
CA ASP A 242 -5.92 -4.67 -20.84
C ASP A 242 -4.65 -3.95 -21.32
N THR A 243 -4.13 -3.00 -20.54
CA THR A 243 -2.88 -2.29 -20.87
C THR A 243 -1.65 -3.20 -20.85
N VAL A 244 -1.60 -4.18 -19.94
CA VAL A 244 -0.51 -5.14 -19.85
C VAL A 244 -0.61 -6.20 -20.96
N LYS A 245 -1.82 -6.61 -21.34
CA LYS A 245 -2.07 -7.47 -22.51
C LYS A 245 -1.58 -6.81 -23.79
N GLU A 246 -1.93 -5.55 -24.00
CA GLU A 246 -1.49 -4.75 -25.14
C GLU A 246 0.04 -4.54 -25.15
N ALA A 247 0.67 -4.35 -23.99
CA ALA A 247 2.13 -4.31 -23.87
C ALA A 247 2.80 -5.64 -24.25
N ARG A 248 2.17 -6.78 -23.92
CA ARG A 248 2.63 -8.09 -24.38
C ARG A 248 2.56 -8.23 -25.89
N GLU A 249 1.48 -7.75 -26.52
CA GLU A 249 1.32 -7.77 -27.98
C GLU A 249 2.38 -6.94 -28.70
N ARG A 250 2.82 -5.83 -28.09
CA ARG A 250 3.95 -5.02 -28.59
C ARG A 250 5.33 -5.64 -28.32
N GLY A 251 5.41 -6.75 -27.59
CA GLY A 251 6.67 -7.41 -27.27
C GLY A 251 7.57 -6.62 -26.31
N VAL A 252 7.00 -5.85 -25.38
CA VAL A 252 7.79 -5.05 -24.42
C VAL A 252 7.93 -5.70 -23.04
N LEU A 253 7.21 -6.77 -22.76
CA LEU A 253 7.23 -7.48 -21.46
C LEU A 253 8.41 -8.46 -21.36
N HIS A 254 9.61 -7.96 -21.64
CA HIS A 254 10.86 -8.72 -21.50
C HIS A 254 11.72 -8.06 -20.43
N SER A 255 12.02 -8.80 -19.37
CA SER A 255 12.85 -8.32 -18.26
C SER A 255 14.30 -8.78 -18.40
N ARG A 256 15.23 -7.96 -17.93
CA ARG A 256 16.62 -8.32 -17.66
C ARG A 256 16.89 -8.36 -16.16
N GLU A 257 17.93 -9.09 -15.77
CA GLU A 257 18.46 -9.08 -14.41
C GLU A 257 19.00 -7.68 -14.00
N PRO A 258 19.13 -7.39 -12.70
CA PRO A 258 19.67 -6.13 -12.20
C PRO A 258 21.02 -5.73 -12.82
N PHE A 259 21.18 -4.43 -13.09
CA PHE A 259 22.49 -3.83 -13.37
C PHE A 259 23.32 -3.71 -12.07
N ASN A 260 24.61 -3.41 -12.17
CA ASN A 260 25.50 -3.33 -10.99
C ASN A 260 25.65 -1.89 -10.47
N ALA A 261 25.79 -0.92 -11.38
CA ALA A 261 26.13 0.45 -11.02
C ALA A 261 25.58 1.47 -12.01
N PHE A 262 25.53 2.72 -11.57
CA PHE A 262 25.30 3.90 -12.38
C PHE A 262 26.61 4.62 -12.71
N GLU A 263 26.63 5.19 -13.90
CA GLU A 263 27.51 6.26 -14.37
C GLU A 263 26.68 7.52 -14.59
N GLU A 264 27.29 8.62 -15.04
CA GLU A 264 26.62 9.93 -15.20
C GLU A 264 25.39 9.87 -16.12
N HIS A 265 25.45 9.10 -17.21
CA HIS A 265 24.37 8.97 -18.21
C HIS A 265 24.10 7.52 -18.64
N SER A 266 24.57 6.54 -17.87
CA SER A 266 24.49 5.12 -18.21
C SER A 266 24.35 4.24 -16.98
N VAL A 267 23.91 3.00 -17.20
CA VAL A 267 24.07 1.89 -16.25
C VAL A 267 25.10 0.90 -16.74
N VAL A 268 25.78 0.23 -15.81
CA VAL A 268 26.75 -0.84 -16.07
C VAL A 268 26.10 -2.18 -15.70
N TRP A 269 25.97 -3.08 -16.67
CA TRP A 269 25.41 -4.41 -16.47
C TRP A 269 26.41 -5.38 -15.85
N ALA A 270 25.92 -6.54 -15.38
CA ALA A 270 26.75 -7.58 -14.77
C ALA A 270 27.84 -8.14 -15.69
N ASP A 271 27.65 -8.08 -17.01
CA ASP A 271 28.62 -8.48 -18.03
C ASP A 271 29.64 -7.37 -18.38
N GLY A 272 29.57 -6.22 -17.72
CA GLY A 272 30.43 -5.06 -17.95
C GLY A 272 30.00 -4.17 -19.12
N THR A 273 28.93 -4.50 -19.84
CA THR A 273 28.40 -3.63 -20.89
C THR A 273 27.71 -2.41 -20.28
N THR A 274 27.76 -1.29 -20.99
CA THR A 274 27.08 -0.06 -20.59
C THR A 274 25.86 0.21 -21.46
N GLN A 275 24.82 0.78 -20.85
CA GLN A 275 23.63 1.23 -21.56
C GLN A 275 23.31 2.67 -21.17
N ALA A 276 23.25 3.57 -22.16
CA ALA A 276 22.79 4.93 -21.94
C ALA A 276 21.34 4.94 -21.44
N VAL A 277 21.07 5.77 -20.43
CA VAL A 277 19.75 5.90 -19.81
C VAL A 277 19.48 7.36 -19.47
N ASP A 278 18.29 7.84 -19.82
CA ASP A 278 17.85 9.21 -19.52
C ASP A 278 16.98 9.27 -18.26
N ALA A 279 16.32 8.17 -17.91
CA ALA A 279 15.45 8.09 -16.76
C ALA A 279 15.35 6.68 -16.15
N VAL A 280 15.17 6.63 -14.83
CA VAL A 280 14.86 5.42 -14.08
C VAL A 280 13.57 5.61 -13.29
N ILE A 281 12.64 4.68 -13.48
CA ILE A 281 11.39 4.60 -12.71
C ILE A 281 11.47 3.42 -11.74
N TRP A 282 11.61 3.73 -10.46
CA TRP A 282 11.70 2.76 -9.37
C TRP A 282 10.30 2.27 -8.98
N CYS A 283 9.95 1.07 -9.45
CA CYS A 283 8.76 0.30 -9.08
C CYS A 283 9.11 -0.75 -8.01
N THR A 284 10.00 -0.39 -7.09
CA THR A 284 10.65 -1.28 -6.12
C THR A 284 9.90 -1.43 -4.80
N GLY A 285 8.68 -0.88 -4.74
CA GLY A 285 7.77 -1.08 -3.63
C GLY A 285 7.96 -0.06 -2.51
N PHE A 286 7.45 -0.40 -1.33
CA PHE A 286 7.31 0.55 -0.24
C PHE A 286 7.57 -0.14 1.09
N LYS A 287 8.03 0.62 2.08
CA LYS A 287 8.04 0.21 3.48
C LYS A 287 6.77 0.67 4.20
N ALA A 288 6.53 0.19 5.42
CA ALA A 288 5.41 0.65 6.22
C ALA A 288 5.66 2.07 6.77
N SER A 289 4.65 2.94 6.66
CA SER A 289 4.68 4.29 7.23
C SER A 289 4.47 4.23 8.74
N LEU A 290 5.56 4.11 9.51
CA LEU A 290 5.53 3.87 10.96
C LEU A 290 6.33 4.89 11.77
N ASN A 291 6.69 6.03 11.17
CA ASN A 291 7.54 7.02 11.85
C ASN A 291 6.90 7.52 13.16
N HIS A 292 5.58 7.68 13.19
CA HIS A 292 4.81 8.06 14.37
C HIS A 292 4.83 7.03 15.51
N LEU A 293 5.29 5.81 15.25
CA LEU A 293 5.41 4.75 16.26
C LEU A 293 6.83 4.61 16.83
N ARG A 294 7.82 5.33 16.29
CA ARG A 294 9.23 5.16 16.69
C ARG A 294 9.47 5.47 18.17
N SER A 295 8.74 6.43 18.73
CA SER A 295 8.79 6.80 20.15
C SER A 295 8.33 5.69 21.10
N LEU A 296 7.63 4.67 20.61
CA LEU A 296 7.17 3.52 21.40
C LEU A 296 8.15 2.34 21.38
N ASP A 297 9.28 2.43 20.65
CA ASP A 297 10.27 1.34 20.51
C ASP A 297 9.68 0.01 19.97
N VAL A 298 8.63 0.12 19.16
CA VAL A 298 7.93 -1.03 18.55
C VAL A 298 8.35 -1.30 17.11
N VAL A 299 9.04 -0.36 16.47
CA VAL A 299 9.44 -0.45 15.05
C VAL A 299 10.76 -1.21 14.94
N GLU A 300 10.73 -2.35 14.26
CA GLU A 300 11.88 -3.23 14.06
C GLU A 300 12.79 -2.74 12.91
N PRO A 301 14.04 -3.23 12.79
CA PRO A 301 14.99 -2.78 11.76
C PRO A 301 14.51 -2.95 10.32
N ASP A 302 13.63 -3.91 10.06
CA ASP A 302 13.02 -4.17 8.74
C ASP A 302 11.85 -3.22 8.41
N GLN A 303 11.59 -2.22 9.27
CA GLN A 303 10.49 -1.27 9.16
C GLN A 303 9.10 -1.93 9.30
N THR A 304 8.99 -2.94 10.16
CA THR A 304 7.73 -3.56 10.58
C THR A 304 7.51 -3.42 12.10
N VAL A 305 6.41 -3.98 12.62
CA VAL A 305 6.16 -4.14 14.06
C VAL A 305 5.83 -5.60 14.31
N ALA A 306 6.38 -6.19 15.38
CA ALA A 306 5.99 -7.52 15.81
C ALA A 306 4.53 -7.53 16.26
N VAL A 307 3.68 -8.28 15.55
CA VAL A 307 2.22 -8.33 15.78
C VAL A 307 1.69 -9.75 15.89
N HIS A 308 0.63 -9.90 16.69
CA HIS A 308 -0.26 -11.07 16.67
C HIS A 308 -1.65 -10.61 16.18
N ASN A 309 -2.10 -11.10 15.02
CA ASN A 309 -3.35 -10.67 14.37
C ASN A 309 -3.48 -9.15 14.18
N GLY A 310 -2.35 -8.46 13.99
CA GLY A 310 -2.30 -7.00 13.88
C GLY A 310 -2.19 -6.27 15.22
N ARG A 311 -2.37 -6.92 16.37
CA ARG A 311 -2.10 -6.32 17.69
C ARG A 311 -0.60 -6.33 17.97
N SER A 312 -0.03 -5.19 18.40
CA SER A 312 1.38 -5.13 18.79
C SER A 312 1.68 -6.08 19.94
N MET A 313 2.80 -6.79 19.86
CA MET A 313 3.28 -7.67 20.93
C MET A 313 3.96 -6.91 22.08
N LYS A 314 4.39 -5.67 21.83
CA LYS A 314 5.10 -4.83 22.81
C LYS A 314 4.15 -3.85 23.51
N VAL A 315 3.17 -3.29 22.79
CA VAL A 315 2.21 -2.30 23.31
C VAL A 315 0.80 -2.85 23.18
N ASN A 316 0.21 -3.26 24.30
CA ASN A 316 -1.04 -4.03 24.33
C ASN A 316 -2.26 -3.26 23.79
N ASN A 317 -2.23 -1.94 23.77
CA ASN A 317 -3.31 -1.09 23.27
C ASN A 317 -3.01 -0.45 21.91
N LEU A 318 -2.12 -1.07 21.12
CA LEU A 318 -1.78 -0.65 19.76
C LEU A 318 -2.10 -1.77 18.75
N TRP A 319 -2.83 -1.43 17.68
CA TRP A 319 -3.11 -2.30 16.54
C TRP A 319 -2.59 -1.70 15.24
N LEU A 320 -2.25 -2.55 14.28
CA LEU A 320 -1.75 -2.21 12.96
C LEU A 320 -2.60 -2.91 11.90
N VAL A 321 -3.18 -2.14 10.98
CA VAL A 321 -4.13 -2.66 9.99
C VAL A 321 -3.76 -2.23 8.58
N GLY A 322 -3.55 -3.21 7.70
CA GLY A 322 -3.52 -3.01 6.25
C GLY A 322 -2.18 -2.54 5.68
N TYR A 323 -1.06 -2.90 6.30
CA TYR A 323 0.29 -2.61 5.80
C TYR A 323 0.83 -3.67 4.84
N GLY A 324 0.20 -4.84 4.76
CA GLY A 324 0.67 -5.97 3.96
C GLY A 324 0.56 -7.29 4.71
N GLU A 325 1.16 -8.34 4.15
CA GLU A 325 1.02 -9.72 4.64
C GLU A 325 1.39 -9.89 6.12
N TRP A 326 2.36 -9.11 6.63
CA TRP A 326 2.78 -9.15 8.05
C TRP A 326 1.71 -8.63 9.02
N THR A 327 0.75 -7.82 8.56
CA THR A 327 -0.46 -7.44 9.31
C THR A 327 -1.69 -8.28 8.93
N GLY A 328 -1.47 -9.33 8.15
CA GLY A 328 -2.47 -10.29 7.69
C GLY A 328 -2.49 -10.42 6.17
N MET A 329 -2.70 -11.65 5.69
CA MET A 329 -2.71 -11.99 4.26
C MET A 329 -3.67 -11.11 3.45
N ALA A 330 -3.18 -10.47 2.38
CA ALA A 330 -3.95 -9.55 1.53
C ALA A 330 -4.53 -8.31 2.26
N SER A 331 -4.08 -7.98 3.48
CA SER A 331 -4.62 -6.85 4.24
C SER A 331 -4.38 -5.48 3.57
N ALA A 332 -3.39 -5.35 2.69
CA ALA A 332 -3.14 -4.13 1.90
C ALA A 332 -4.00 -4.03 0.63
N THR A 333 -5.13 -4.74 0.56
CA THR A 333 -6.08 -4.70 -0.57
C THR A 333 -7.47 -4.30 -0.10
N LEU A 334 -8.27 -3.67 -0.97
CA LEU A 334 -9.64 -3.21 -0.64
C LEU A 334 -10.51 -4.36 -0.09
N ILE A 335 -10.55 -5.49 -0.78
CA ILE A 335 -11.33 -6.64 -0.31
C ILE A 335 -10.72 -7.30 0.94
N GLY A 336 -9.39 -7.43 0.99
CA GLY A 336 -8.72 -8.20 2.05
C GLY A 336 -8.62 -7.50 3.39
N VAL A 337 -8.56 -6.17 3.41
CA VAL A 337 -8.45 -5.40 4.66
C VAL A 337 -9.64 -5.58 5.58
N SER A 338 -10.82 -5.86 5.03
CA SER A 338 -12.06 -6.06 5.80
C SER A 338 -11.94 -7.17 6.84
N ARG A 339 -11.15 -8.21 6.58
CA ARG A 339 -10.98 -9.33 7.51
C ARG A 339 -10.16 -8.91 8.74
N THR A 340 -9.02 -8.28 8.53
CA THR A 340 -8.12 -7.86 9.62
C THR A 340 -8.70 -6.66 10.37
N ALA A 341 -9.38 -5.74 9.69
CA ALA A 341 -10.11 -4.64 10.31
C ALA A 341 -11.22 -5.12 11.25
N ARG A 342 -11.96 -6.18 10.87
CA ARG A 342 -12.97 -6.79 11.74
C ARG A 342 -12.34 -7.39 13.00
N ALA A 343 -11.29 -8.20 12.83
CA ALA A 343 -10.59 -8.82 13.95
C ALA A 343 -10.01 -7.79 14.92
N ALA A 344 -9.36 -6.73 14.41
CA ALA A 344 -8.88 -5.64 15.23
C ALA A 344 -10.02 -4.95 16.02
N ALA A 345 -11.15 -4.65 15.36
CA ALA A 345 -12.30 -4.06 16.05
C ALA A 345 -12.94 -5.00 17.09
N ASP A 346 -12.93 -6.32 16.85
CA ASP A 346 -13.36 -7.33 17.83
C ASP A 346 -12.45 -7.33 19.07
N GLU A 347 -11.14 -7.36 18.87
CA GLU A 347 -10.14 -7.33 19.95
C GLU A 347 -10.15 -6.01 20.73
N ILE A 348 -10.25 -4.87 20.04
CA ILE A 348 -10.33 -3.54 20.67
C ILE A 348 -11.57 -3.45 21.56
N ALA A 349 -12.73 -3.88 21.07
CA ALA A 349 -13.95 -3.84 21.88
C ALA A 349 -13.85 -4.74 23.12
N ALA A 350 -13.22 -5.92 23.01
CA ALA A 350 -12.95 -6.77 24.15
C ALA A 350 -11.99 -6.10 25.15
N TYR A 351 -10.90 -5.53 24.66
CA TYR A 351 -9.90 -4.81 25.46
C TYR A 351 -10.49 -3.62 26.24
N LEU A 352 -11.42 -2.87 25.64
CA LEU A 352 -12.05 -1.73 26.30
C LEU A 352 -13.06 -2.13 27.40
N THR A 353 -13.42 -3.41 27.48
CA THR A 353 -14.37 -3.95 28.48
C THR A 353 -13.71 -4.80 29.56
N SER A 354 -12.45 -5.17 29.38
CA SER A 354 -11.60 -5.83 30.38
C SER A 354 -10.98 -4.80 31.31
#